data_AF-A0A1E7KD15-F1
#
_entry.id   AF-A0A1E7KD15-F1
#
_cell.length_a   1.000
_cell.length_b   1.000
_cell.length_c   1.000
_cell.angle_alpha   90.00
_cell.angle_beta   90.00
_cell.angle_gamma   90.00
#
_symmetry.space_group_name_H-M   'P 1'
#
loop_
_entity.id
_entity.type
_entity.pdbx_description
1 polymer ?
#
loop_
_entity_poly.entity_id
_entity_poly.type
_entity_poly.pdbx_seq_one_letter_code
_entity_poly.pdbx_strand_id
1 'polypeptide(L)'
;MSASSATNGAEQETEDLRVEEGPSPGRGIPKAAEDASGTVPDAAEAAPGRVAAPGAEAAPLAAAATEAEGGDGAAGSASGAGAGGRKPRSVRLVLLSLMIAVLLAMLDNMIVGTAMPTIVGELGGLEHLSWVVTAYTLTTAASTPLWGKLGDMFGRKGVFLTSIVLFLIGSMTSGAAQTMGQLIGFRAVQGLGAGGLMVGAMAIMGDLIPPRERGKYMGLMAGVMSLAMIGGPLVGGTLTDHLGWRWAFYINLPLGAVALAMVGTVLHLPKKPAKGRIDYLGAGLLTAGITSAVLVTSWGGTEYDWGSATIVGLALVAVVALAAFPLVERRVAEPILPLRVFHSRNFSLMAFIGFVLGFVMFGSMTFLPLFQQSVQGASATNSGLLLLPVLLPMMVVSVVTGRATTRTGKYRMYPIMGGALIPVGLFLLAQMDVGTSRLTSGLYMAVLGAGMGFLMQLTMLIAQNSVELKDMGVASSTTTLFRTIGGSFGVALMGTVFARRVEDSMRESAAASGGSGGGKQLADTGPQLDAASLEKLPAQVREAYEHAVAGGTHGVFLLATGVALLTFVAAWFIKEVPLKDAEAQK
;
A
#
# COMPACT_ATOMS: atom_id res chain seq x y z
N MET A 1 -42.86 -11.15 28.73
CA MET A 1 -43.95 -10.59 29.56
C MET A 1 -43.33 -10.09 30.86
N SER A 2 -43.70 -8.86 31.26
CA SER A 2 -43.16 -7.98 32.34
C SER A 2 -41.74 -7.42 32.08
N ALA A 3 -41.46 -6.14 31.77
CA ALA A 3 -41.99 -4.81 32.19
C ALA A 3 -41.81 -4.58 33.71
N SER A 4 -41.34 -3.46 34.29
CA SER A 4 -40.94 -2.11 33.87
C SER A 4 -40.37 -1.38 35.11
N SER A 5 -39.80 -0.18 34.92
CA SER A 5 -39.42 0.87 35.91
C SER A 5 -38.05 0.73 36.61
N ALA A 6 -37.22 1.77 36.78
CA ALA A 6 -37.52 3.19 36.86
C ALA A 6 -36.36 4.11 36.38
N THR A 7 -36.79 5.28 35.94
CA THR A 7 -36.11 6.50 35.49
C THR A 7 -35.59 7.41 36.61
N ASN A 8 -34.69 8.33 36.20
CA ASN A 8 -34.45 9.70 36.66
C ASN A 8 -33.51 9.99 37.84
N GLY A 9 -32.60 10.95 37.56
CA GLY A 9 -31.80 11.71 38.52
C GLY A 9 -30.76 12.56 37.79
N ALA A 10 -31.16 13.74 37.32
CA ALA A 10 -30.29 14.79 36.79
C ALA A 10 -29.80 15.70 37.92
N GLU A 11 -28.59 16.27 37.79
CA GLU A 11 -28.16 17.62 38.24
C GLU A 11 -26.63 17.74 38.00
N GLN A 12 -26.21 18.61 37.07
CA GLN A 12 -25.73 19.99 37.30
C GLN A 12 -24.32 20.06 37.91
N GLU A 13 -23.33 20.36 37.07
CA GLU A 13 -22.22 21.25 37.45
C GLU A 13 -21.67 21.95 36.19
N THR A 14 -22.02 23.23 36.07
CA THR A 14 -21.45 24.21 35.15
C THR A 14 -20.65 25.19 36.00
N GLU A 15 -19.33 25.22 35.83
CA GLU A 15 -18.43 26.31 36.24
C GLU A 15 -17.39 26.47 35.12
N ASP A 16 -17.52 27.45 34.22
CA ASP A 16 -17.15 28.85 34.38
C ASP A 16 -15.62 29.05 34.34
N LEU A 17 -15.05 29.16 33.13
CA LEU A 17 -13.76 29.82 32.94
C LEU A 17 -13.83 30.82 31.80
N ARG A 18 -13.69 32.07 32.23
CA ARG A 18 -13.76 33.32 31.51
C ARG A 18 -12.69 33.47 30.43
N VAL A 19 -13.15 34.18 29.40
CA VAL A 19 -12.45 35.02 28.44
C VAL A 19 -11.46 35.96 29.14
N GLU A 20 -10.21 36.00 28.68
CA GLU A 20 -9.39 37.21 28.70
C GLU A 20 -8.99 37.57 27.26
N GLU A 21 -9.51 38.70 26.80
CA GLU A 21 -9.04 39.42 25.62
C GLU A 21 -8.02 40.49 26.04
N GLY A 22 -6.98 40.66 25.20
CA GLY A 22 -6.30 41.94 24.98
C GLY A 22 -4.76 41.89 25.04
N PRO A 23 -4.06 42.86 24.44
CA PRO A 23 -4.24 43.43 23.10
C PRO A 23 -2.95 43.35 22.24
N SER A 24 -3.11 43.45 20.92
CA SER A 24 -2.02 43.83 20.01
C SER A 24 -1.74 45.34 20.13
N PRO A 25 -0.50 45.81 19.89
CA PRO A 25 -0.24 46.42 18.57
C PRO A 25 1.20 46.34 18.06
N GLY A 26 1.33 46.34 16.72
CA GLY A 26 2.16 47.36 16.06
C GLY A 26 3.54 46.98 15.48
N ARG A 27 3.55 46.85 14.14
CA ARG A 27 4.54 47.37 13.17
C ARG A 27 6.03 47.02 13.29
N GLY A 28 6.60 46.58 12.17
CA GLY A 28 8.03 46.74 11.89
C GLY A 28 8.52 46.01 10.63
N ILE A 29 8.21 46.54 9.46
CA ILE A 29 8.95 46.26 8.21
C ILE A 29 10.35 46.88 8.34
N PRO A 30 11.39 46.29 7.74
CA PRO A 30 12.16 47.10 6.81
C PRO A 30 12.44 46.40 5.47
N LYS A 31 12.28 47.19 4.41
CA LYS A 31 12.78 47.01 3.05
C LYS A 31 13.61 48.26 2.75
N ALA A 32 14.57 48.13 1.83
CA ALA A 32 15.45 49.16 1.23
C ALA A 32 16.77 49.38 1.98
N ALA A 33 17.91 49.58 1.33
CA ALA A 33 18.31 49.59 -0.09
C ALA A 33 19.86 49.72 -0.14
N GLU A 34 20.43 49.53 -1.34
CA GLU A 34 21.55 50.30 -1.97
C GLU A 34 22.81 50.59 -1.12
N ASP A 35 24.05 50.57 -1.60
CA ASP A 35 24.64 50.65 -2.93
C ASP A 35 26.15 50.43 -2.69
N ALA A 36 26.89 49.88 -3.66
CA ALA A 36 28.27 50.29 -3.92
C ALA A 36 28.81 49.59 -5.17
N SER A 37 28.86 50.38 -6.22
CA SER A 37 29.62 50.21 -7.45
C SER A 37 31.13 50.13 -7.26
N GLY A 38 31.80 49.54 -8.26
CA GLY A 38 33.22 49.73 -8.57
C GLY A 38 34.00 48.42 -8.40
N THR A 39 34.83 47.93 -9.31
CA THR A 39 35.48 48.51 -10.51
C THR A 39 36.21 47.33 -11.17
N VAL A 40 36.16 47.24 -12.50
CA VAL A 40 37.10 46.46 -13.33
C VAL A 40 38.20 47.43 -13.79
N PRO A 41 39.48 47.03 -13.77
CA PRO A 41 40.21 46.72 -15.01
C PRO A 41 41.13 45.48 -14.80
N ASP A 42 41.75 44.82 -15.79
CA ASP A 42 42.24 45.25 -17.09
C ASP A 42 42.49 44.02 -18.00
N ALA A 43 42.70 44.31 -19.28
CA ALA A 43 42.87 43.43 -20.42
C ALA A 43 44.32 42.94 -20.65
N ALA A 44 44.44 41.81 -21.36
CA ALA A 44 45.43 41.46 -22.40
C ALA A 44 45.20 39.96 -22.70
N GLU A 45 45.05 39.47 -23.93
CA GLU A 45 46.02 39.58 -25.03
C GLU A 45 45.36 39.24 -26.38
N ALA A 46 45.93 39.80 -27.44
CA ALA A 46 45.39 39.88 -28.79
C ALA A 46 45.63 38.65 -29.70
N ALA A 47 44.80 38.57 -30.73
CA ALA A 47 44.87 37.75 -31.96
C ALA A 47 46.09 38.15 -32.86
N PRO A 48 46.29 37.74 -34.16
CA PRO A 48 45.38 37.05 -35.10
C PRO A 48 46.05 36.08 -36.14
N GLY A 49 45.25 35.51 -37.07
CA GLY A 49 45.78 34.94 -38.31
C GLY A 49 44.82 34.08 -39.16
N ARG A 50 44.26 34.67 -40.22
CA ARG A 50 43.35 34.11 -41.26
C ARG A 50 44.10 33.33 -42.36
N VAL A 51 43.43 32.39 -43.07
CA VAL A 51 43.35 32.21 -44.57
C VAL A 51 42.17 31.22 -44.84
N ALA A 52 41.01 31.59 -45.41
CA ALA A 52 40.59 31.83 -46.82
C ALA A 52 40.50 30.58 -47.74
N ALA A 53 39.35 30.47 -48.44
CA ALA A 53 38.74 29.40 -49.26
C ALA A 53 39.33 29.29 -50.72
N PRO A 54 38.66 28.85 -51.84
CA PRO A 54 37.30 28.28 -52.11
C PRO A 54 37.20 27.25 -53.28
N GLY A 55 35.96 26.89 -53.70
CA GLY A 55 35.60 26.38 -55.06
C GLY A 55 34.44 25.37 -55.04
N ALA A 56 33.17 25.69 -55.31
CA ALA A 56 32.49 26.14 -56.55
C ALA A 56 32.01 24.99 -57.45
N GLU A 57 30.68 24.81 -57.61
CA GLU A 57 29.98 24.84 -58.90
C GLU A 57 28.45 24.71 -58.74
N ALA A 58 27.72 25.37 -59.64
CA ALA A 58 26.27 25.57 -59.62
C ALA A 58 25.64 25.27 -61.00
N ALA A 59 24.53 24.50 -60.96
CA ALA A 59 23.32 24.52 -61.82
C ALA A 59 23.45 24.30 -63.36
N PRO A 60 22.36 24.31 -64.20
CA PRO A 60 20.89 24.21 -63.99
C PRO A 60 20.13 23.37 -65.08
N LEU A 61 18.79 23.53 -65.16
CA LEU A 61 17.82 23.32 -66.30
C LEU A 61 17.09 21.95 -66.37
N ALA A 62 15.80 21.82 -66.70
CA ALA A 62 14.68 22.74 -66.99
C ALA A 62 13.35 21.95 -67.09
N ALA A 63 12.25 22.66 -66.84
CA ALA A 63 10.93 22.63 -67.51
C ALA A 63 10.16 21.31 -67.74
N ALA A 64 8.92 21.27 -67.25
CA ALA A 64 7.74 21.32 -68.12
C ALA A 64 6.46 21.51 -67.28
N ALA A 65 5.72 22.55 -67.63
CA ALA A 65 4.37 22.85 -67.16
C ALA A 65 3.33 22.19 -68.07
N THR A 66 2.18 21.82 -67.50
CA THR A 66 0.89 21.87 -68.20
C THR A 66 -0.20 22.17 -67.19
N GLU A 67 -0.80 23.33 -67.35
CA GLU A 67 -2.03 23.81 -66.72
C GLU A 67 -3.24 23.12 -67.34
N ALA A 68 -4.29 22.90 -66.54
CA ALA A 68 -5.68 23.04 -66.97
C ALA A 68 -6.52 23.41 -65.74
N GLU A 69 -7.15 24.58 -65.85
CA GLU A 69 -7.89 25.35 -64.86
C GLU A 69 -9.26 24.75 -64.46
N GLY A 70 -9.77 25.24 -63.33
CA GLY A 70 -11.20 25.58 -63.21
C GLY A 70 -11.85 25.33 -61.85
N GLY A 71 -11.97 26.37 -61.01
CA GLY A 71 -13.06 26.47 -60.03
C GLY A 71 -12.76 27.01 -58.63
N ASP A 72 -12.42 28.30 -58.54
CA ASP A 72 -12.70 29.30 -57.48
C ASP A 72 -12.97 28.91 -56.01
N GLY A 73 -12.29 29.64 -55.11
CA GLY A 73 -12.97 30.17 -53.90
C GLY A 73 -12.20 30.13 -52.58
N ALA A 74 -11.40 31.17 -52.34
CA ALA A 74 -10.98 31.70 -51.03
C ALA A 74 -9.82 31.00 -50.27
N ALA A 75 -8.61 31.50 -50.51
CA ALA A 75 -7.55 31.56 -49.51
C ALA A 75 -7.58 32.94 -48.80
N GLY A 76 -7.49 32.96 -47.48
CA GLY A 76 -7.29 34.20 -46.73
C GLY A 76 -7.40 34.09 -45.21
N SER A 77 -6.23 34.11 -44.55
CA SER A 77 -5.98 34.36 -43.11
C SER A 77 -6.05 33.18 -42.12
N ALA A 78 -4.88 32.62 -41.87
CA ALA A 78 -4.52 32.13 -40.55
C ALA A 78 -4.32 33.33 -39.59
N SER A 79 -4.99 33.31 -38.44
CA SER A 79 -4.44 33.67 -37.12
C SER A 79 -5.57 33.82 -36.08
N GLY A 80 -5.44 33.10 -34.97
CA GLY A 80 -5.86 33.61 -33.67
C GLY A 80 -7.24 33.20 -33.13
N ALA A 81 -7.17 32.57 -31.95
CA ALA A 81 -8.17 32.59 -30.88
C ALA A 81 -9.39 31.65 -30.99
N GLY A 82 -9.34 30.57 -30.22
CA GLY A 82 -10.51 29.74 -29.94
C GLY A 82 -10.27 28.40 -29.23
N ALA A 83 -9.03 27.97 -28.98
CA ALA A 83 -8.76 26.80 -28.14
C ALA A 83 -8.83 27.16 -26.64
N GLY A 84 -9.99 27.66 -26.20
CA GLY A 84 -10.27 27.99 -24.81
C GLY A 84 -11.02 26.87 -24.07
N GLY A 85 -10.35 26.20 -23.12
CA GLY A 85 -11.01 25.91 -21.85
C GLY A 85 -11.69 24.56 -21.59
N ARG A 86 -11.21 23.42 -22.10
CA ARG A 86 -11.66 22.08 -21.61
C ARG A 86 -10.70 21.42 -20.61
N LYS A 87 -10.39 22.08 -19.49
CA LYS A 87 -9.98 21.46 -18.20
C LYS A 87 -10.43 22.41 -17.08
N PRO A 88 -11.23 22.00 -16.05
CA PRO A 88 -10.81 21.09 -14.96
C PRO A 88 -11.95 20.23 -14.30
N ARG A 89 -13.19 20.22 -14.80
CA ARG A 89 -14.33 19.53 -14.15
C ARG A 89 -14.35 18.03 -14.40
N SER A 90 -14.04 17.58 -15.62
CA SER A 90 -13.97 16.15 -15.95
C SER A 90 -12.87 15.42 -15.19
N VAL A 91 -11.69 16.01 -15.08
CA VAL A 91 -10.55 15.41 -14.35
C VAL A 91 -10.87 15.25 -12.86
N ARG A 92 -11.48 16.25 -12.21
CA ARG A 92 -11.90 16.15 -10.81
C ARG A 92 -12.96 15.06 -10.58
N LEU A 93 -13.95 14.95 -11.47
CA LEU A 93 -14.97 13.92 -11.39
C LEU A 93 -14.41 12.51 -11.63
N VAL A 94 -13.47 12.36 -12.57
CA VAL A 94 -12.76 11.10 -12.78
C VAL A 94 -11.92 10.73 -11.55
N LEU A 95 -11.20 11.68 -10.98
CA LEU A 95 -10.41 11.41 -9.78
C LEU A 95 -11.31 11.02 -8.61
N LEU A 96 -12.44 11.73 -8.42
CA LEU A 96 -13.41 11.37 -7.39
C LEU A 96 -13.93 9.94 -7.59
N SER A 97 -14.18 9.52 -8.82
CA SER A 97 -14.64 8.15 -9.08
C SER A 97 -13.56 7.10 -8.84
N LEU A 98 -12.31 7.38 -9.17
CA LEU A 98 -11.16 6.52 -8.80
C LEU A 98 -11.01 6.43 -7.28
N MET A 99 -11.20 7.54 -6.58
CA MET A 99 -11.11 7.60 -5.12
C MET A 99 -12.23 6.81 -4.44
N ILE A 100 -13.48 6.89 -4.94
CA ILE A 100 -14.60 6.08 -4.45
C ILE A 100 -14.30 4.59 -4.66
N ALA A 101 -13.77 4.21 -5.82
CA ALA A 101 -13.44 2.82 -6.11
C ALA A 101 -12.34 2.26 -5.18
N VAL A 102 -11.31 3.07 -4.86
CA VAL A 102 -10.27 2.68 -3.90
C VAL A 102 -10.78 2.67 -2.47
N LEU A 103 -11.65 3.62 -2.10
CA LEU A 103 -12.35 3.61 -0.81
C LEU A 103 -13.13 2.30 -0.64
N LEU A 104 -13.86 1.87 -1.68
CA LEU A 104 -14.60 0.62 -1.72
C LEU A 104 -13.74 -0.58 -1.34
N ALA A 105 -12.56 -0.70 -1.99
CA ALA A 105 -11.65 -1.81 -1.76
C ALA A 105 -11.06 -1.82 -0.34
N MET A 106 -10.75 -0.64 0.21
CA MET A 106 -10.12 -0.51 1.52
C MET A 106 -11.12 -0.73 2.66
N LEU A 107 -12.31 -0.14 2.53
CA LEU A 107 -13.34 -0.13 3.56
C LEU A 107 -13.94 -1.53 3.78
N ASP A 108 -14.04 -2.33 2.71
CA ASP A 108 -14.52 -3.73 2.78
C ASP A 108 -13.74 -4.58 3.79
N ASN A 109 -12.40 -4.59 3.72
CA ASN A 109 -11.59 -5.42 4.61
C ASN A 109 -11.71 -4.97 6.09
N MET A 110 -11.78 -3.66 6.31
CA MET A 110 -11.90 -3.07 7.65
C MET A 110 -13.27 -3.34 8.28
N ILE A 111 -14.36 -3.20 7.52
CA ILE A 111 -15.72 -3.47 7.99
C ILE A 111 -15.89 -4.95 8.32
N VAL A 112 -15.46 -5.84 7.40
CA VAL A 112 -15.61 -7.28 7.60
C VAL A 112 -14.88 -7.71 8.86
N GLY A 113 -13.69 -7.16 9.12
CA GLY A 113 -12.94 -7.39 10.37
C GLY A 113 -13.77 -7.15 11.63
N THR A 114 -14.55 -6.06 11.69
CA THR A 114 -15.43 -5.77 12.84
C THR A 114 -16.66 -6.65 12.92
N ALA A 115 -17.14 -7.18 11.79
CA ALA A 115 -18.31 -8.04 11.73
C ALA A 115 -17.99 -9.52 12.01
N MET A 116 -16.70 -9.92 11.98
CA MET A 116 -16.26 -11.32 12.09
C MET A 116 -16.85 -12.08 13.30
N PRO A 117 -16.88 -11.53 14.52
CA PRO A 117 -17.45 -12.24 15.67
C PRO A 117 -18.93 -12.59 15.47
N THR A 118 -19.71 -11.65 14.92
CA THR A 118 -21.15 -11.84 14.63
C THR A 118 -21.37 -12.84 13.49
N ILE A 119 -20.54 -12.76 12.43
CA ILE A 119 -20.60 -13.70 11.30
C ILE A 119 -20.39 -15.14 11.78
N VAL A 120 -19.41 -15.36 12.66
CA VAL A 120 -19.14 -16.68 13.25
C VAL A 120 -20.27 -17.12 14.18
N GLY A 121 -20.84 -16.20 14.96
CA GLY A 121 -21.99 -16.49 15.82
C GLY A 121 -23.22 -16.97 15.03
N GLU A 122 -23.45 -16.43 13.82
CA GLU A 122 -24.60 -16.81 12.98
C GLU A 122 -24.33 -17.98 12.03
N LEU A 123 -23.16 -18.04 11.39
CA LEU A 123 -22.84 -19.04 10.36
C LEU A 123 -22.10 -20.26 10.90
N GLY A 124 -21.60 -20.20 12.15
CA GLY A 124 -20.69 -21.19 12.71
C GLY A 124 -19.32 -21.21 12.01
N GLY A 125 -18.55 -22.28 12.21
CA GLY A 125 -17.26 -22.48 11.53
C GLY A 125 -16.15 -21.58 12.05
N LEU A 126 -15.90 -21.63 13.36
CA LEU A 126 -14.87 -20.82 14.04
C LEU A 126 -13.47 -21.16 13.51
N GLU A 127 -13.26 -22.43 13.15
CA GLU A 127 -12.08 -22.96 12.45
C GLU A 127 -11.84 -22.34 11.07
N HIS A 128 -12.85 -21.71 10.48
CA HIS A 128 -12.78 -21.12 9.14
C HIS A 128 -12.73 -19.58 9.16
N LEU A 129 -12.64 -18.96 10.34
CA LEU A 129 -12.61 -17.51 10.52
C LEU A 129 -11.45 -16.86 9.75
N SER A 130 -10.26 -17.45 9.85
CA SER A 130 -9.05 -16.99 9.16
C SER A 130 -9.19 -17.03 7.63
N TRP A 131 -10.00 -17.95 7.11
CA TRP A 131 -10.20 -18.15 5.68
C TRP A 131 -11.00 -17.05 5.00
N VAL A 132 -11.89 -16.37 5.72
CA VAL A 132 -12.70 -15.26 5.18
C VAL A 132 -11.82 -14.08 4.76
N VAL A 133 -10.77 -13.80 5.54
CA VAL A 133 -9.79 -12.74 5.25
C VAL A 133 -8.71 -13.25 4.31
N THR A 134 -8.25 -14.49 4.51
CA THR A 134 -7.18 -15.10 3.71
C THR A 134 -7.61 -15.29 2.27
N ALA A 135 -8.78 -15.86 2.00
CA ALA A 135 -9.26 -16.09 0.63
C ALA A 135 -9.36 -14.78 -0.17
N TYR A 136 -9.90 -13.73 0.44
CA TYR A 136 -9.96 -12.40 -0.17
C TYR A 136 -8.56 -11.84 -0.45
N THR A 137 -7.66 -11.86 0.53
CA THR A 137 -6.32 -11.29 0.41
C THR A 137 -5.48 -12.05 -0.62
N LEU A 138 -5.63 -13.37 -0.64
CA LEU A 138 -4.97 -14.29 -1.56
C LEU A 138 -5.38 -14.04 -3.00
N THR A 139 -6.69 -14.01 -3.29
CA THR A 139 -7.17 -13.75 -4.65
C THR A 139 -6.93 -12.31 -5.10
N THR A 140 -6.95 -11.35 -4.16
CA THR A 140 -6.53 -9.96 -4.41
C THR A 140 -5.08 -9.94 -4.88
N ALA A 141 -4.16 -10.49 -4.08
CA ALA A 141 -2.72 -10.51 -4.38
C ALA A 141 -2.41 -11.22 -5.69
N ALA A 142 -3.06 -12.37 -5.94
CA ALA A 142 -2.84 -13.17 -7.14
C ALA A 142 -3.38 -12.50 -8.42
N SER A 143 -4.51 -11.80 -8.33
CA SER A 143 -5.14 -11.14 -9.49
C SER A 143 -4.52 -9.77 -9.82
N THR A 144 -3.95 -9.07 -8.84
CA THR A 144 -3.38 -7.72 -9.01
C THR A 144 -2.44 -7.56 -10.22
N PRO A 145 -1.45 -8.45 -10.46
CA PRO A 145 -0.55 -8.34 -11.62
C PRO A 145 -1.29 -8.58 -12.94
N LEU A 146 -2.24 -9.51 -12.95
CA LEU A 146 -3.05 -9.85 -14.13
C LEU A 146 -3.87 -8.64 -14.58
N TRP A 147 -4.51 -7.94 -13.64
CA TRP A 147 -5.24 -6.71 -13.94
C TRP A 147 -4.37 -5.61 -14.54
N GLY A 148 -3.12 -5.47 -14.07
CA GLY A 148 -2.15 -4.54 -14.64
C GLY A 148 -1.90 -4.80 -16.12
N LYS A 149 -1.56 -6.05 -16.47
CA LYS A 149 -1.28 -6.46 -17.86
C LYS A 149 -2.52 -6.38 -18.74
N LEU A 150 -3.67 -6.86 -18.25
CA LEU A 150 -4.94 -6.74 -18.96
C LEU A 150 -5.26 -5.27 -19.27
N GLY A 151 -5.03 -4.37 -18.31
CA GLY A 151 -5.23 -2.93 -18.48
C GLY A 151 -4.30 -2.31 -19.54
N ASP A 152 -3.06 -2.77 -19.61
CA ASP A 152 -2.10 -2.32 -20.63
C ASP A 152 -2.47 -2.83 -22.04
N MET A 153 -2.99 -4.07 -22.16
CA MET A 153 -3.34 -4.70 -23.44
C MET A 153 -4.72 -4.31 -23.98
N PHE A 154 -5.77 -4.41 -23.16
CA PHE A 154 -7.17 -4.21 -23.57
C PHE A 154 -7.70 -2.80 -23.27
N GLY A 155 -6.85 -1.96 -22.66
CA GLY A 155 -7.17 -0.59 -22.29
C GLY A 155 -7.70 -0.47 -20.86
N ARG A 156 -7.20 0.55 -20.14
CA ARG A 156 -7.42 0.71 -18.70
C ARG A 156 -8.88 0.92 -18.30
N LYS A 157 -9.68 1.65 -19.09
CA LYS A 157 -11.09 1.95 -18.75
C LYS A 157 -11.93 0.67 -18.64
N GLY A 158 -11.92 -0.16 -19.67
CA GLY A 158 -12.77 -1.35 -19.73
C GLY A 158 -12.41 -2.33 -18.62
N VAL A 159 -11.11 -2.60 -18.47
CA VAL A 159 -10.58 -3.50 -17.45
C VAL A 159 -10.92 -3.02 -16.03
N PHE A 160 -10.81 -1.72 -15.76
CA PHE A 160 -11.19 -1.16 -14.47
C PHE A 160 -12.69 -1.28 -14.18
N LEU A 161 -13.56 -1.01 -15.17
CA LEU A 161 -15.01 -1.23 -15.03
C LEU A 161 -15.34 -2.70 -14.75
N THR A 162 -14.69 -3.64 -15.44
CA THR A 162 -14.86 -5.08 -15.18
C THR A 162 -14.45 -5.45 -13.75
N SER A 163 -13.36 -4.87 -13.24
CA SER A 163 -12.94 -5.11 -11.85
C SER A 163 -13.95 -4.60 -10.81
N ILE A 164 -14.58 -3.44 -11.06
CA ILE A 164 -15.67 -2.91 -10.21
C ILE A 164 -16.87 -3.86 -10.23
N VAL A 165 -17.30 -4.30 -11.41
CA VAL A 165 -18.44 -5.23 -11.53
C VAL A 165 -18.15 -6.55 -10.81
N LEU A 166 -16.96 -7.12 -11.00
CA LEU A 166 -16.58 -8.37 -10.34
C LEU A 166 -16.55 -8.22 -8.81
N PHE A 167 -16.02 -7.10 -8.31
CA PHE A 167 -16.05 -6.78 -6.89
C PHE A 167 -17.47 -6.65 -6.35
N LEU A 168 -18.36 -5.97 -7.07
CA LEU A 168 -19.77 -5.80 -6.68
C LEU A 168 -20.54 -7.10 -6.66
N ILE A 169 -20.32 -7.98 -7.64
CA ILE A 169 -20.92 -9.32 -7.67
C ILE A 169 -20.44 -10.11 -6.44
N GLY A 170 -19.13 -10.14 -6.20
CA GLY A 170 -18.56 -10.80 -5.03
C GLY A 170 -19.16 -10.27 -3.71
N SER A 171 -19.27 -8.95 -3.57
CA SER A 171 -19.88 -8.31 -2.41
C SER A 171 -21.35 -8.68 -2.25
N MET A 172 -22.13 -8.64 -3.33
CA MET A 172 -23.54 -9.04 -3.31
C MET A 172 -23.70 -10.49 -2.84
N THR A 173 -22.88 -11.39 -3.40
CA THR A 173 -22.94 -12.82 -3.04
C THR A 173 -22.47 -13.06 -1.61
N SER A 174 -21.46 -12.34 -1.11
CA SER A 174 -21.00 -12.44 0.29
C SER A 174 -22.09 -12.01 1.28
N GLY A 175 -22.84 -10.94 0.98
CA GLY A 175 -23.99 -10.53 1.81
C GLY A 175 -25.15 -11.53 1.78
N ALA A 176 -25.27 -12.32 0.71
CA ALA A 176 -26.26 -13.38 0.56
C ALA A 176 -25.80 -14.75 1.08
N ALA A 177 -24.60 -14.85 1.67
CA ALA A 177 -24.05 -16.12 2.14
C ALA A 177 -24.90 -16.75 3.25
N GLN A 178 -25.11 -18.06 3.15
CA GLN A 178 -25.86 -18.87 4.12
C GLN A 178 -24.97 -19.80 4.93
N THR A 179 -23.72 -20.03 4.50
CA THR A 179 -22.74 -20.86 5.19
C THR A 179 -21.36 -20.21 5.15
N MET A 180 -20.48 -20.57 6.09
CA MET A 180 -19.11 -20.05 6.13
C MET A 180 -18.33 -20.40 4.85
N GLY A 181 -18.50 -21.61 4.30
CA GLY A 181 -17.86 -22.01 3.05
C GLY A 181 -18.31 -21.18 1.84
N GLN A 182 -19.61 -20.86 1.75
CA GLN A 182 -20.11 -19.94 0.72
C GLN A 182 -19.50 -18.55 0.87
N LEU A 183 -19.44 -18.03 2.10
CA LEU A 183 -18.84 -16.73 2.37
C LEU A 183 -17.38 -16.69 1.92
N ILE A 184 -16.59 -17.73 2.22
CA ILE A 184 -15.19 -17.85 1.78
C ILE A 184 -15.08 -17.86 0.26
N GLY A 185 -15.92 -18.66 -0.43
CA GLY A 185 -15.95 -18.70 -1.89
C GLY A 185 -16.31 -17.36 -2.52
N PHE A 186 -17.31 -16.66 -1.98
CA PHE A 186 -17.72 -15.34 -2.47
C PHE A 186 -16.68 -14.26 -2.16
N ARG A 187 -16.00 -14.33 -1.02
CA ARG A 187 -14.84 -13.49 -0.68
C ARG A 187 -13.68 -13.69 -1.64
N ALA A 188 -13.44 -14.94 -2.06
CA ALA A 188 -12.43 -15.23 -3.09
C ALA A 188 -12.78 -14.53 -4.41
N VAL A 189 -14.04 -14.61 -4.87
CA VAL A 189 -14.54 -13.90 -6.07
C VAL A 189 -14.42 -12.39 -5.91
N GLN A 190 -14.79 -11.85 -4.75
CA GLN A 190 -14.69 -10.43 -4.44
C GLN A 190 -13.23 -9.93 -4.49
N GLY A 191 -12.30 -10.70 -3.94
CA GLY A 191 -10.87 -10.38 -3.94
C GLY A 191 -10.28 -10.35 -5.36
N LEU A 192 -10.76 -11.19 -6.28
CA LEU A 192 -10.40 -11.08 -7.71
C LEU A 192 -10.75 -9.68 -8.26
N GLY A 193 -11.89 -9.10 -7.90
CA GLY A 193 -12.23 -7.73 -8.29
C GLY A 193 -11.37 -6.68 -7.59
N ALA A 194 -11.13 -6.86 -6.29
CA ALA A 194 -10.38 -5.91 -5.46
C ALA A 194 -8.94 -5.68 -5.97
N GLY A 195 -8.28 -6.73 -6.46
CA GLY A 195 -6.94 -6.64 -7.03
C GLY A 195 -6.85 -5.67 -8.22
N GLY A 196 -7.93 -5.55 -9.00
CA GLY A 196 -8.03 -4.67 -10.16
C GLY A 196 -8.38 -3.23 -9.80
N LEU A 197 -9.10 -3.00 -8.70
CA LEU A 197 -9.49 -1.68 -8.25
C LEU A 197 -8.26 -0.82 -7.90
N MET A 198 -7.33 -1.36 -7.11
CA MET A 198 -6.18 -0.59 -6.66
C MET A 198 -5.19 -0.31 -7.80
N VAL A 199 -4.80 -1.35 -8.56
CA VAL A 199 -3.87 -1.17 -9.70
C VAL A 199 -4.49 -0.38 -10.84
N GLY A 200 -5.76 -0.64 -11.16
CA GLY A 200 -6.48 0.10 -12.20
C GLY A 200 -6.59 1.59 -11.87
N ALA A 201 -6.92 1.94 -10.63
CA ALA A 201 -7.00 3.34 -10.21
C ALA A 201 -5.65 4.06 -10.30
N MET A 202 -4.57 3.42 -9.82
CA MET A 202 -3.21 3.98 -9.90
C MET A 202 -2.74 4.15 -11.34
N ALA A 203 -3.06 3.18 -12.21
CA ALA A 203 -2.64 3.21 -13.59
C ALA A 203 -3.43 4.25 -14.42
N ILE A 204 -4.74 4.36 -14.22
CA ILE A 204 -5.57 5.41 -14.84
C ILE A 204 -5.12 6.80 -14.35
N MET A 205 -4.79 6.94 -13.07
CA MET A 205 -4.20 8.17 -12.54
C MET A 205 -2.87 8.50 -13.25
N GLY A 206 -2.02 7.49 -13.47
CA GLY A 206 -0.78 7.66 -14.23
C GLY A 206 -1.00 8.18 -15.65
N ASP A 207 -2.02 7.69 -16.34
CA ASP A 207 -2.33 8.10 -17.72
C ASP A 207 -2.95 9.50 -17.80
N LEU A 208 -3.74 9.90 -16.80
CA LEU A 208 -4.48 11.16 -16.81
C LEU A 208 -3.72 12.33 -16.19
N ILE A 209 -2.90 12.05 -15.18
CA ILE A 209 -2.28 13.07 -14.34
C ILE A 209 -0.81 13.26 -14.75
N PRO A 210 -0.43 14.49 -15.12
CA PRO A 210 0.95 14.84 -15.40
C PRO A 210 1.87 14.45 -14.23
N PRO A 211 3.10 13.95 -14.47
CA PRO A 211 4.02 13.53 -13.40
C PRO A 211 4.18 14.55 -12.27
N ARG A 212 4.22 15.84 -12.60
CA ARG A 212 4.35 16.96 -11.65
C ARG A 212 3.14 17.15 -10.73
N GLU A 213 1.97 16.65 -11.09
CA GLU A 213 0.77 16.74 -10.24
C GLU A 213 0.48 15.43 -9.50
N ARG A 214 1.12 14.31 -9.90
CA ARG A 214 0.86 12.98 -9.32
C ARG A 214 1.03 12.94 -7.81
N GLY A 215 2.03 13.63 -7.25
CA GLY A 215 2.23 13.67 -5.79
C GLY A 215 1.04 14.27 -5.03
N LYS A 216 0.37 15.29 -5.58
CA LYS A 216 -0.84 15.87 -4.97
C LYS A 216 -1.99 14.86 -4.95
N TYR A 217 -2.21 14.18 -6.07
CA TYR A 217 -3.31 13.22 -6.21
C TYR A 217 -3.05 11.91 -5.46
N MET A 218 -1.80 11.46 -5.39
CA MET A 218 -1.37 10.36 -4.52
C MET A 218 -1.56 10.70 -3.04
N GLY A 219 -1.24 11.92 -2.61
CA GLY A 219 -1.53 12.35 -1.23
C GLY A 219 -3.03 12.40 -0.93
N LEU A 220 -3.86 12.77 -1.91
CA LEU A 220 -5.31 12.71 -1.84
C LEU A 220 -5.81 11.25 -1.71
N MET A 221 -5.24 10.32 -2.48
CA MET A 221 -5.53 8.88 -2.34
C MET A 221 -5.14 8.35 -0.97
N ALA A 222 -3.95 8.71 -0.48
CA ALA A 222 -3.50 8.34 0.86
C ALA A 222 -4.44 8.88 1.95
N GLY A 223 -4.99 10.09 1.76
CA GLY A 223 -6.02 10.65 2.64
C GLY A 223 -7.30 9.81 2.66
N VAL A 224 -7.78 9.38 1.48
CA VAL A 224 -8.95 8.49 1.38
C VAL A 224 -8.68 7.12 1.99
N MET A 225 -7.50 6.55 1.78
CA MET A 225 -7.10 5.29 2.43
C MET A 225 -7.09 5.43 3.96
N SER A 226 -6.60 6.57 4.47
CA SER A 226 -6.57 6.84 5.91
C SER A 226 -7.97 7.05 6.48
N LEU A 227 -8.85 7.73 5.73
CA LEU A 227 -10.27 7.85 6.06
C LEU A 227 -10.94 6.47 6.06
N ALA A 228 -10.60 5.59 5.13
CA ALA A 228 -11.10 4.21 5.09
C ALA A 228 -10.64 3.40 6.31
N MET A 229 -9.39 3.57 6.74
CA MET A 229 -8.85 2.90 7.92
C MET A 229 -9.57 3.31 9.21
N ILE A 230 -9.87 4.60 9.37
CA ILE A 230 -10.56 5.12 10.56
C ILE A 230 -12.06 4.86 10.47
N GLY A 231 -12.66 5.12 9.31
CA GLY A 231 -14.08 4.98 9.06
C GLY A 231 -14.54 3.53 8.99
N GLY A 232 -13.66 2.60 8.60
CA GLY A 232 -13.97 1.18 8.46
C GLY A 232 -14.56 0.58 9.74
N PRO A 233 -13.85 0.59 10.88
CA PRO A 233 -14.39 0.06 12.13
C PRO A 233 -15.64 0.78 12.64
N LEU A 234 -15.72 2.11 12.45
CA LEU A 234 -16.86 2.91 12.88
C LEU A 234 -18.13 2.57 12.09
N VAL A 235 -18.03 2.54 10.75
CA VAL A 235 -19.12 2.18 9.86
C VAL A 235 -19.45 0.70 10.00
N GLY A 236 -18.44 -0.17 10.10
CA GLY A 236 -18.65 -1.60 10.22
C GLY A 236 -19.30 -2.03 11.52
N GLY A 237 -18.87 -1.47 12.65
CA GLY A 237 -19.52 -1.70 13.94
C GLY A 237 -20.98 -1.23 13.93
N THR A 238 -21.22 0.03 13.55
CA THR A 238 -22.58 0.58 13.50
C THR A 238 -23.52 -0.17 12.55
N LEU A 239 -23.04 -0.58 11.37
CA LEU A 239 -23.80 -1.44 10.46
C LEU A 239 -24.11 -2.80 11.09
N THR A 240 -23.10 -3.43 11.69
CA THR A 240 -23.25 -4.77 12.28
C THR A 240 -24.24 -4.74 13.44
N ASP A 241 -24.17 -3.72 14.29
CA ASP A 241 -25.01 -3.59 15.49
C ASP A 241 -26.47 -3.23 15.17
N HIS A 242 -26.74 -2.42 14.13
CA HIS A 242 -28.09 -1.93 13.83
C HIS A 242 -28.77 -2.59 12.64
N LEU A 243 -28.01 -2.94 11.60
CA LEU A 243 -28.53 -3.44 10.32
C LEU A 243 -28.14 -4.91 10.08
N GLY A 244 -27.23 -5.45 10.88
CA GLY A 244 -26.70 -6.80 10.78
C GLY A 244 -25.47 -6.90 9.88
N TRP A 245 -24.67 -7.95 10.08
CA TRP A 245 -23.38 -8.13 9.40
C TRP A 245 -23.50 -8.18 7.87
N ARG A 246 -24.64 -8.59 7.30
CA ARG A 246 -24.82 -8.66 5.84
C ARG A 246 -24.68 -7.30 5.16
N TRP A 247 -25.04 -6.22 5.86
CA TRP A 247 -24.88 -4.86 5.36
C TRP A 247 -23.42 -4.41 5.27
N ALA A 248 -22.50 -5.11 5.94
CA ALA A 248 -21.06 -4.96 5.70
C ALA A 248 -20.69 -5.13 4.22
N PHE A 249 -21.42 -6.00 3.52
CA PHE A 249 -21.19 -6.27 2.10
C PHE A 249 -22.12 -5.47 1.21
N TYR A 250 -23.36 -5.21 1.64
CA TYR A 250 -24.30 -4.45 0.82
C TYR A 250 -23.97 -2.96 0.74
N ILE A 251 -23.24 -2.37 1.69
CA ILE A 251 -22.78 -0.98 1.59
C ILE A 251 -21.87 -0.74 0.37
N ASN A 252 -21.15 -1.76 -0.09
CA ASN A 252 -20.31 -1.64 -1.28
C ASN A 252 -21.13 -1.47 -2.56
N LEU A 253 -22.38 -1.96 -2.62
CA LEU A 253 -23.25 -1.89 -3.81
C LEU A 253 -23.58 -0.45 -4.23
N PRO A 254 -24.15 0.42 -3.37
CA PRO A 254 -24.47 1.79 -3.75
C PRO A 254 -23.21 2.58 -4.10
N LEU A 255 -22.13 2.45 -3.31
CA LEU A 255 -20.89 3.17 -3.58
C LEU A 255 -20.23 2.69 -4.89
N GLY A 256 -20.22 1.38 -5.15
CA GLY A 256 -19.67 0.82 -6.38
C GLY A 256 -20.54 1.12 -7.60
N ALA A 257 -21.86 1.21 -7.46
CA ALA A 257 -22.76 1.65 -8.53
C ALA A 257 -22.48 3.11 -8.92
N VAL A 258 -22.26 3.99 -7.92
CA VAL A 258 -21.82 5.38 -8.17
C VAL A 258 -20.47 5.41 -8.87
N ALA A 259 -19.48 4.64 -8.40
CA ALA A 259 -18.19 4.55 -9.06
C ALA A 259 -18.30 4.06 -10.50
N LEU A 260 -19.10 3.01 -10.74
CA LEU A 260 -19.33 2.42 -12.06
C LEU A 260 -19.98 3.45 -13.01
N ALA A 261 -21.01 4.15 -12.55
CA ALA A 261 -21.69 5.18 -13.33
C ALA A 261 -20.75 6.35 -13.66
N MET A 262 -19.99 6.85 -12.69
CA MET A 262 -19.06 7.96 -12.89
C MET A 262 -17.88 7.58 -13.79
N VAL A 263 -17.28 6.41 -13.61
CA VAL A 263 -16.19 5.92 -14.48
C VAL A 263 -16.73 5.65 -15.88
N GLY A 264 -17.90 5.03 -15.99
CA GLY A 264 -18.52 4.71 -17.28
C GLY A 264 -18.77 5.95 -18.13
N THR A 265 -19.30 7.00 -17.51
CA THR A 265 -19.74 8.23 -18.19
C THR A 265 -18.66 9.29 -18.31
N VAL A 266 -17.80 9.47 -17.30
CA VAL A 266 -16.86 10.61 -17.27
C VAL A 266 -15.47 10.23 -17.79
N LEU A 267 -15.01 9.00 -17.56
CA LEU A 267 -13.67 8.58 -17.98
C LEU A 267 -13.63 8.35 -19.49
N HIS A 268 -12.94 9.23 -20.22
CA HIS A 268 -12.69 9.08 -21.64
C HIS A 268 -11.18 8.89 -21.85
N LEU A 269 -10.78 7.63 -22.03
CA LEU A 269 -9.42 7.27 -22.42
C LEU A 269 -9.42 6.91 -23.92
N PRO A 270 -8.40 7.34 -24.69
CA PRO A 270 -8.27 6.93 -26.09
C PRO A 270 -8.21 5.40 -26.15
N LYS A 271 -9.09 4.80 -26.97
CA LYS A 271 -9.12 3.35 -27.18
C LYS A 271 -7.82 2.94 -27.86
N LYS A 272 -6.97 2.19 -27.15
CA LYS A 272 -5.83 1.52 -27.78
C LYS A 272 -6.33 0.23 -28.44
N PRO A 273 -5.98 -0.05 -29.70
CA PRO A 273 -6.28 -1.35 -30.29
C PRO A 273 -5.58 -2.43 -29.47
N ALA A 274 -6.33 -3.47 -29.09
CA ALA A 274 -5.78 -4.59 -28.35
C ALA A 274 -4.70 -5.27 -29.20
N LYS A 275 -3.44 -5.14 -28.81
CA LYS A 275 -2.29 -5.81 -29.43
C LYS A 275 -1.56 -6.57 -28.34
N GLY A 276 -1.48 -7.90 -28.46
CA GLY A 276 -0.72 -8.76 -27.57
C GLY A 276 -1.37 -10.11 -27.32
N ARG A 277 -0.56 -11.13 -27.01
CA ARG A 277 -1.01 -12.44 -26.53
C ARG A 277 -0.91 -12.47 -25.00
N ILE A 278 -1.90 -13.04 -24.33
CA ILE A 278 -1.88 -13.21 -22.87
C ILE A 278 -0.86 -14.31 -22.54
N ASP A 279 0.07 -14.01 -21.63
CA ASP A 279 0.97 -15.00 -21.06
C ASP A 279 0.26 -15.82 -19.97
N TYR A 280 -0.50 -16.83 -20.39
CA TYR A 280 -1.22 -17.71 -19.45
C TYR A 280 -0.27 -18.53 -18.58
N LEU A 281 0.93 -18.88 -19.09
CA LEU A 281 1.89 -19.70 -18.36
C LEU A 281 2.59 -18.88 -17.28
N GLY A 282 3.09 -17.69 -17.62
CA GLY A 282 3.64 -16.73 -16.65
C GLY A 282 2.59 -16.31 -15.63
N ALA A 283 1.35 -16.08 -16.05
CA ALA A 283 0.24 -15.77 -15.16
C ALA A 283 -0.02 -16.91 -14.17
N GLY A 284 -0.08 -18.15 -14.65
CA GLY A 284 -0.27 -19.34 -13.83
C GLY A 284 0.86 -19.53 -12.82
N LEU A 285 2.12 -19.43 -13.26
CA LEU A 285 3.29 -19.56 -12.39
C LEU A 285 3.33 -18.46 -11.32
N LEU A 286 3.06 -17.22 -11.70
CA LEU A 286 3.05 -16.09 -10.77
C LEU A 286 1.93 -16.24 -9.73
N THR A 287 0.71 -16.58 -10.20
CA THR A 287 -0.45 -16.82 -9.34
C THR A 287 -0.17 -17.96 -8.38
N ALA A 288 0.31 -19.11 -8.88
CA ALA A 288 0.62 -20.28 -8.04
C ALA A 288 1.73 -19.96 -7.03
N GLY A 289 2.81 -19.30 -7.47
CA GLY A 289 3.93 -18.94 -6.61
C GLY A 289 3.54 -18.01 -5.46
N ILE A 290 2.80 -16.92 -5.76
CA ILE A 290 2.31 -15.99 -4.75
C ILE A 290 1.31 -16.68 -3.83
N THR A 291 0.38 -17.44 -4.39
CA THR A 291 -0.67 -18.12 -3.62
C THR A 291 -0.05 -19.10 -2.63
N SER A 292 0.85 -19.96 -3.10
CA SER A 292 1.55 -20.91 -2.25
C SER A 292 2.43 -20.22 -1.20
N ALA A 293 3.12 -19.13 -1.55
CA ALA A 293 3.89 -18.37 -0.58
C ALA A 293 3.00 -17.80 0.53
N VAL A 294 1.88 -17.16 0.18
CA VAL A 294 0.92 -16.61 1.15
C VAL A 294 0.36 -17.74 2.03
N LEU A 295 -0.01 -18.89 1.45
CA LEU A 295 -0.55 -20.02 2.21
C LEU A 295 0.45 -20.62 3.20
N VAL A 296 1.72 -20.80 2.80
CA VAL A 296 2.79 -21.23 3.73
C VAL A 296 2.84 -20.29 4.93
N THR A 297 2.73 -18.99 4.69
CA THR A 297 2.87 -17.98 5.75
C THR A 297 1.61 -17.81 6.60
N SER A 298 0.46 -18.20 6.05
CA SER A 298 -0.82 -18.15 6.74
C SER A 298 -1.10 -19.40 7.57
N TRP A 299 -0.64 -20.57 7.12
CA TRP A 299 -0.93 -21.86 7.77
C TRP A 299 0.26 -22.45 8.53
N GLY A 300 1.48 -22.06 8.18
CA GLY A 300 2.69 -22.58 8.82
C GLY A 300 2.73 -22.20 10.30
N GLY A 301 2.67 -23.20 11.17
CA GLY A 301 2.69 -23.04 12.63
C GLY A 301 1.36 -22.59 13.25
N THR A 302 0.28 -22.50 12.47
CA THR A 302 -1.07 -22.20 12.95
C THR A 302 -2.00 -23.40 12.72
N GLU A 303 -2.24 -23.73 11.44
CA GLU A 303 -3.12 -24.83 11.02
C GLU A 303 -2.32 -26.12 10.77
N TYR A 304 -1.11 -25.98 10.21
CA TYR A 304 -0.23 -27.09 9.91
C TYR A 304 1.15 -26.83 10.48
N ASP A 305 1.77 -27.87 11.03
CA ASP A 305 3.17 -27.82 11.43
C ASP A 305 4.06 -27.44 10.24
N TRP A 306 5.12 -26.69 10.52
CA TRP A 306 6.11 -26.27 9.52
C TRP A 306 6.74 -27.47 8.78
N GLY A 307 6.89 -28.61 9.46
CA GLY A 307 7.43 -29.84 8.88
C GLY A 307 6.40 -30.70 8.13
N SER A 308 5.13 -30.31 8.10
CA SER A 308 4.08 -31.08 7.45
C SER A 308 4.31 -31.17 5.93
N ALA A 309 3.92 -32.30 5.33
CA ALA A 309 4.02 -32.49 3.88
C ALA A 309 3.26 -31.40 3.10
N THR A 310 2.17 -30.86 3.65
CA THR A 310 1.40 -29.76 3.07
C THR A 310 2.22 -28.47 2.99
N ILE A 311 2.82 -28.02 4.10
CA ILE A 311 3.62 -26.78 4.14
C ILE A 311 4.88 -26.93 3.30
N VAL A 312 5.58 -28.06 3.39
CA VAL A 312 6.77 -28.34 2.58
C VAL A 312 6.41 -28.40 1.09
N GLY A 313 5.29 -29.03 0.74
CA GLY A 313 4.78 -29.08 -0.63
C GLY A 313 4.43 -27.68 -1.17
N LEU A 314 3.72 -26.86 -0.39
CA LEU A 314 3.42 -25.48 -0.77
C LEU A 314 4.68 -24.61 -0.89
N ALA A 315 5.64 -24.77 0.02
CA ALA A 315 6.92 -24.07 -0.05
C ALA A 315 7.70 -24.47 -1.31
N LEU A 316 7.71 -25.76 -1.66
CA LEU A 316 8.32 -26.25 -2.89
C LEU A 316 7.63 -25.68 -4.13
N VAL A 317 6.30 -25.69 -4.17
CA VAL A 317 5.53 -25.09 -5.29
C VAL A 317 5.83 -23.59 -5.39
N ALA A 318 5.88 -22.87 -4.27
CA ALA A 318 6.23 -21.45 -4.26
C ALA A 318 7.63 -21.21 -4.85
N VAL A 319 8.64 -21.95 -4.38
CA VAL A 319 10.02 -21.83 -4.86
C VAL A 319 10.13 -22.19 -6.34
N VAL A 320 9.57 -23.33 -6.75
CA VAL A 320 9.65 -23.80 -8.15
C VAL A 320 8.90 -22.85 -9.07
N ALA A 321 7.70 -22.40 -8.72
CA ALA A 321 6.90 -21.51 -9.56
C ALA A 321 7.56 -20.13 -9.70
N LEU A 322 8.07 -19.56 -8.60
CA LEU A 322 8.77 -18.27 -8.62
C LEU A 322 10.15 -18.35 -9.30
N ALA A 323 10.84 -19.50 -9.25
CA ALA A 323 12.10 -19.71 -9.97
C ALA A 323 11.88 -19.97 -11.47
N ALA A 324 10.81 -20.68 -11.83
CA ALA A 324 10.43 -20.93 -13.22
C ALA A 324 9.87 -19.67 -13.90
N PHE A 325 9.21 -18.78 -13.15
CA PHE A 325 8.58 -17.59 -13.69
C PHE A 325 9.54 -16.73 -14.54
N PRO A 326 10.73 -16.29 -14.06
CA PRO A 326 11.69 -15.54 -14.87
C PRO A 326 12.18 -16.28 -16.12
N LEU A 327 12.22 -17.61 -16.10
CA LEU A 327 12.67 -18.42 -17.25
C LEU A 327 11.63 -18.43 -18.37
N VAL A 328 10.35 -18.51 -18.00
CA VAL A 328 9.22 -18.39 -18.94
C VAL A 328 9.14 -16.97 -19.47
N GLU A 329 9.28 -15.98 -18.59
CA GLU A 329 9.17 -14.56 -18.93
C GLU A 329 10.21 -14.09 -19.96
N ARG A 330 11.37 -14.75 -19.99
CA ARG A 330 12.42 -14.49 -21.01
C ARG A 330 12.05 -14.97 -22.40
N ARG A 331 11.12 -15.91 -22.53
CA ARG A 331 10.78 -16.58 -23.79
C ARG A 331 9.46 -16.09 -24.39
N VAL A 332 8.58 -15.50 -23.58
CA VAL A 332 7.26 -15.04 -24.04
C VAL A 332 7.37 -13.68 -24.74
N ALA A 333 6.62 -13.50 -25.82
CA ALA A 333 6.64 -12.28 -26.62
C ALA A 333 6.08 -11.06 -25.86
N GLU A 334 5.11 -11.27 -24.97
CA GLU A 334 4.42 -10.25 -24.19
C GLU A 334 4.47 -10.57 -22.68
N PRO A 335 5.64 -10.44 -22.03
CA PRO A 335 5.78 -10.73 -20.60
C PRO A 335 4.84 -9.86 -19.74
N ILE A 336 4.30 -10.44 -18.67
CA ILE A 336 3.61 -9.80 -17.55
C ILE A 336 4.56 -8.86 -16.80
N LEU A 337 5.80 -9.30 -16.58
CA LEU A 337 6.88 -8.61 -15.89
C LEU A 337 8.10 -8.55 -16.80
N PRO A 338 8.15 -7.59 -17.75
CA PRO A 338 9.30 -7.37 -18.61
C PRO A 338 10.59 -7.19 -17.79
N LEU A 339 11.48 -8.19 -17.82
CA LEU A 339 12.75 -8.18 -17.08
C LEU A 339 13.65 -6.99 -17.44
N ARG A 340 13.45 -6.38 -18.62
CA ARG A 340 14.14 -5.12 -19.01
C ARG A 340 13.98 -4.01 -17.99
N VAL A 341 12.87 -4.00 -17.25
CA VAL A 341 12.58 -2.97 -16.25
C VAL A 341 13.60 -3.03 -15.09
N PHE A 342 14.12 -4.21 -14.77
CA PHE A 342 15.13 -4.42 -13.74
C PHE A 342 16.55 -3.99 -14.17
N HIS A 343 16.80 -3.68 -15.44
CA HIS A 343 18.05 -3.01 -15.83
C HIS A 343 18.14 -1.60 -15.25
N SER A 344 17.00 -0.97 -14.95
CA SER A 344 16.99 0.29 -14.22
C SER A 344 17.38 0.03 -12.77
N ARG A 345 18.58 0.48 -12.39
CA ARG A 345 19.11 0.37 -11.03
C ARG A 345 18.12 0.91 -9.99
N ASN A 346 17.50 2.06 -10.24
CA ASN A 346 16.54 2.64 -9.33
C ASN A 346 15.30 1.75 -9.19
N PHE A 347 14.79 1.18 -10.27
CA PHE A 347 13.66 0.27 -10.21
C PHE A 347 13.98 -0.98 -9.36
N SER A 348 15.13 -1.62 -9.60
CA SER A 348 15.55 -2.81 -8.85
C SER A 348 15.75 -2.51 -7.35
N LEU A 349 16.33 -1.35 -7.02
CA LEU A 349 16.43 -0.90 -5.64
C LEU A 349 15.05 -0.65 -5.01
N MET A 350 14.10 -0.07 -5.76
CA MET A 350 12.75 0.15 -5.25
C MET A 350 11.97 -1.15 -5.07
N ALA A 351 12.14 -2.13 -5.94
CA ALA A 351 11.56 -3.45 -5.76
C ALA A 351 12.12 -4.13 -4.49
N PHE A 352 13.44 -4.06 -4.27
CA PHE A 352 14.08 -4.61 -3.07
C PHE A 352 13.65 -3.88 -1.78
N ILE A 353 13.67 -2.55 -1.78
CA ILE A 353 13.20 -1.74 -0.64
C ILE A 353 11.71 -2.00 -0.39
N GLY A 354 10.90 -2.15 -1.44
CA GLY A 354 9.49 -2.51 -1.34
C GLY A 354 9.29 -3.86 -0.66
N PHE A 355 10.11 -4.87 -1.01
CA PHE A 355 10.12 -6.17 -0.34
C PHE A 355 10.44 -6.05 1.15
N VAL A 356 11.53 -5.36 1.52
CA VAL A 356 11.90 -5.19 2.94
C VAL A 356 10.85 -4.38 3.70
N LEU A 357 10.30 -3.33 3.09
CA LEU A 357 9.20 -2.57 3.67
C LEU A 357 7.98 -3.45 3.92
N GLY A 358 7.65 -4.35 2.98
CA GLY A 358 6.61 -5.36 3.14
C GLY A 358 6.88 -6.27 4.33
N PHE A 359 8.08 -6.84 4.40
CA PHE A 359 8.54 -7.72 5.47
C PHE A 359 8.31 -7.08 6.85
N VAL A 360 8.77 -5.84 7.01
CA VAL A 360 8.62 -5.10 8.26
C VAL A 360 7.16 -4.73 8.51
N MET A 361 6.47 -4.18 7.51
CA MET A 361 5.11 -3.67 7.68
C MET A 361 4.14 -4.75 8.11
N PHE A 362 4.05 -5.85 7.35
CA PHE A 362 3.13 -6.93 7.68
C PHE A 362 3.57 -7.67 8.94
N GLY A 363 4.87 -7.94 9.11
CA GLY A 363 5.38 -8.57 10.32
C GLY A 363 5.05 -7.76 11.58
N SER A 364 5.39 -6.46 11.60
CA SER A 364 5.08 -5.60 12.75
C SER A 364 3.58 -5.44 12.99
N MET A 365 2.76 -5.31 11.93
CA MET A 365 1.31 -5.20 12.08
C MET A 365 0.65 -6.49 12.61
N THR A 366 1.29 -7.65 12.44
CA THR A 366 0.82 -8.91 13.04
C THR A 366 1.18 -9.00 14.53
N PHE A 367 2.41 -8.68 14.92
CA PHE A 367 2.90 -8.92 16.29
C PHE A 367 2.66 -7.76 17.27
N LEU A 368 2.49 -6.51 16.79
CA LEU A 368 2.19 -5.37 17.68
C LEU A 368 0.84 -5.51 18.42
N PRO A 369 -0.28 -5.84 17.74
CA PRO A 369 -1.55 -6.07 18.42
C PRO A 369 -1.47 -7.25 19.39
N LEU A 370 -0.73 -8.31 19.02
CA LEU A 370 -0.53 -9.47 19.87
C LEU A 370 0.17 -9.08 21.18
N PHE A 371 1.25 -8.31 21.12
CA PHE A 371 1.91 -7.80 22.32
C PHE A 371 0.96 -6.94 23.17
N GLN A 372 0.18 -6.05 22.56
CA GLN A 372 -0.75 -5.19 23.31
C GLN A 372 -1.89 -5.98 23.96
N GLN A 373 -2.41 -7.00 23.29
CA GLN A 373 -3.48 -7.84 23.83
C GLN A 373 -2.96 -8.76 24.94
N SER A 374 -1.86 -9.46 24.68
CA SER A 374 -1.33 -10.47 25.60
C SER A 374 -0.56 -9.88 26.76
N VAL A 375 0.24 -8.82 26.56
CA VAL A 375 1.13 -8.24 27.60
C VAL A 375 0.54 -6.98 28.23
N GLN A 376 -0.11 -6.11 27.44
CA GLN A 376 -0.69 -4.85 27.97
C GLN A 376 -2.17 -4.96 28.37
N GLY A 377 -2.75 -6.16 28.26
CA GLY A 377 -4.16 -6.45 28.58
C GLY A 377 -5.15 -5.62 27.76
N ALA A 378 -4.78 -5.18 26.55
CA ALA A 378 -5.67 -4.42 25.70
C ALA A 378 -6.75 -5.35 25.11
N SER A 379 -7.99 -4.87 25.05
CA SER A 379 -9.03 -5.56 24.26
C SER A 379 -8.67 -5.55 22.78
N ALA A 380 -9.26 -6.46 21.99
CA ALA A 380 -9.06 -6.50 20.53
C ALA A 380 -9.31 -5.12 19.89
N THR A 381 -10.41 -4.45 20.25
CA THR A 381 -10.74 -3.10 19.78
C THR A 381 -9.69 -2.07 20.16
N ASN A 382 -9.27 -2.06 21.44
CA ASN A 382 -8.27 -1.10 21.91
C ASN A 382 -6.90 -1.35 21.29
N SER A 383 -6.50 -2.61 21.05
CA SER A 383 -5.24 -2.93 20.39
C SER A 383 -5.19 -2.41 18.94
N GLY A 384 -6.34 -2.41 18.24
CA GLY A 384 -6.46 -1.78 16.93
C GLY A 384 -6.30 -0.25 17.00
N LEU A 385 -6.92 0.40 17.99
CA LEU A 385 -6.77 1.85 18.21
C LEU A 385 -5.33 2.23 18.61
N LEU A 386 -4.67 1.36 19.35
CA LEU A 386 -3.27 1.53 19.75
C LEU A 386 -2.28 1.29 18.60
N LEU A 387 -2.75 1.00 17.38
CA LEU A 387 -1.94 1.11 16.15
C LEU A 387 -1.95 2.51 15.53
N LEU A 388 -2.85 3.41 15.98
CA LEU A 388 -2.86 4.80 15.52
C LEU A 388 -1.50 5.51 15.64
N PRO A 389 -0.70 5.28 16.71
CA PRO A 389 0.64 5.82 16.80
C PRO A 389 1.58 5.38 15.67
N VAL A 390 1.37 4.22 15.02
CA VAL A 390 2.11 3.85 13.79
C VAL A 390 1.49 4.54 12.57
N LEU A 391 0.17 4.49 12.45
CA LEU A 391 -0.54 4.91 11.24
C LEU A 391 -0.51 6.43 11.01
N LEU A 392 -0.66 7.23 12.07
CA LEU A 392 -0.71 8.69 11.96
C LEU A 392 0.62 9.29 11.48
N PRO A 393 1.79 8.98 12.09
CA PRO A 393 3.06 9.48 11.59
C PRO A 393 3.38 8.94 10.19
N MET A 394 3.03 7.69 9.89
CA MET A 394 3.18 7.12 8.54
C MET A 394 2.41 7.94 7.50
N MET A 395 1.15 8.28 7.78
CA MET A 395 0.34 9.11 6.91
C MET A 395 0.93 10.53 6.77
N VAL A 396 1.22 11.20 7.89
CA VAL A 396 1.72 12.58 7.90
C VAL A 396 3.03 12.69 7.12
N VAL A 397 3.99 11.82 7.42
CA VAL A 397 5.29 11.82 6.73
C VAL A 397 5.14 11.48 5.25
N SER A 398 4.31 10.50 4.88
CA SER A 398 4.03 10.16 3.48
C SER A 398 3.47 11.35 2.69
N VAL A 399 2.52 12.09 3.26
CA VAL A 399 1.94 13.28 2.63
C VAL A 399 2.96 14.42 2.52
N VAL A 400 3.70 14.70 3.60
CA VAL A 400 4.70 15.77 3.64
C VAL A 400 5.82 15.50 2.63
N THR A 401 6.35 14.28 2.61
CA THR A 401 7.46 13.88 1.72
C THR A 401 7.01 13.85 0.26
N GLY A 402 5.80 13.37 -0.02
CA GLY A 402 5.19 13.42 -1.36
C GLY A 402 5.05 14.85 -1.87
N ARG A 403 4.54 15.77 -1.04
CA ARG A 403 4.42 17.20 -1.38
C ARG A 403 5.77 17.86 -1.57
N ALA A 404 6.70 17.61 -0.65
CA ALA A 404 8.04 18.19 -0.70
C ALA A 404 8.80 17.73 -1.95
N THR A 405 8.77 16.43 -2.27
CA THR A 405 9.34 15.87 -3.51
C THR A 405 8.75 16.52 -4.75
N THR A 406 7.44 16.72 -4.77
CA THR A 406 6.74 17.36 -5.90
C THR A 406 7.18 18.81 -6.08
N ARG A 407 7.41 19.53 -4.98
CA ARG A 407 7.81 20.95 -4.99
C ARG A 407 9.29 21.14 -5.32
N THR A 408 10.17 20.31 -4.78
CA THR A 408 11.63 20.48 -4.92
C THR A 408 12.20 19.72 -6.11
N GLY A 409 11.49 18.71 -6.62
CA GLY A 409 11.99 17.76 -7.62
C GLY A 409 13.05 16.80 -7.08
N LYS A 410 13.43 16.94 -5.80
CA LYS A 410 14.49 16.16 -5.14
C LYS A 410 13.87 15.13 -4.21
N TYR A 411 14.28 13.87 -4.35
CA TYR A 411 13.75 12.77 -3.56
C TYR A 411 14.80 11.92 -2.85
N ARG A 412 16.09 12.03 -3.20
CA ARG A 412 17.12 11.08 -2.73
C ARG A 412 17.25 11.01 -1.21
N MET A 413 17.05 12.13 -0.51
CA MET A 413 17.18 12.20 0.95
C MET A 413 16.11 11.37 1.68
N TYR A 414 14.89 11.28 1.13
CA TYR A 414 13.78 10.68 1.84
C TYR A 414 13.88 9.16 2.00
N PRO A 415 14.26 8.38 0.97
CA PRO A 415 14.55 6.96 1.18
C PRO A 415 15.65 6.68 2.19
N ILE A 416 16.66 7.55 2.28
CA ILE A 416 17.76 7.42 3.25
C ILE A 416 17.22 7.65 4.66
N MET A 417 16.42 8.69 4.87
CA MET A 417 15.75 8.96 6.15
C MET A 417 14.83 7.82 6.57
N GLY A 418 13.98 7.35 5.66
CA GLY A 418 13.09 6.20 5.91
C GLY A 418 13.87 4.93 6.23
N GLY A 419 14.91 4.65 5.46
CA GLY A 419 15.82 3.53 5.67
C GLY A 419 16.54 3.58 7.02
N ALA A 420 16.79 4.76 7.59
CA ALA A 420 17.37 4.91 8.93
C ALA A 420 16.32 4.79 10.04
N LEU A 421 15.16 5.44 9.87
CA LEU A 421 14.11 5.50 10.90
C LEU A 421 13.44 4.14 11.15
N ILE A 422 13.25 3.32 10.13
CA ILE A 422 12.63 1.99 10.30
C ILE A 422 13.45 1.09 11.25
N PRO A 423 14.75 0.83 11.02
CA PRO A 423 15.54 0.01 11.93
C PRO A 423 15.66 0.63 13.31
N VAL A 424 15.70 1.97 13.45
CA VAL A 424 15.65 2.62 14.77
C VAL A 424 14.32 2.33 15.48
N GLY A 425 13.19 2.49 14.79
CA GLY A 425 11.87 2.21 15.34
C GLY A 425 11.71 0.74 15.74
N LEU A 426 12.18 -0.19 14.91
CA LEU A 426 12.18 -1.62 15.23
C LEU A 426 13.10 -1.97 16.40
N PHE A 427 14.27 -1.34 16.47
CA PHE A 427 15.19 -1.55 17.60
C PHE A 427 14.60 -1.03 18.91
N LEU A 428 13.88 0.09 18.88
CA LEU A 428 13.15 0.60 20.04
C LEU A 428 12.01 -0.34 20.44
N LEU A 429 11.22 -0.83 19.47
CA LEU A 429 10.16 -1.81 19.72
C LEU A 429 10.72 -3.13 20.27
N ALA A 430 11.93 -3.52 19.87
CA ALA A 430 12.60 -4.69 20.42
C ALA A 430 12.91 -4.53 21.92
N GLN A 431 13.05 -3.30 22.44
CA GLN A 431 13.30 -3.07 23.86
C GLN A 431 12.02 -3.12 24.72
N MET A 432 10.87 -3.39 24.12
CA MET A 432 9.63 -3.52 24.86
C MET A 432 9.62 -4.79 25.72
N ASP A 433 9.32 -4.59 26.99
CA ASP A 433 9.13 -5.64 28.01
C ASP A 433 7.78 -5.47 28.72
N VAL A 434 7.43 -6.40 29.62
CA VAL A 434 6.15 -6.46 30.36
C VAL A 434 5.85 -5.16 31.12
N GLY A 435 6.87 -4.46 31.63
CA GLY A 435 6.73 -3.18 32.32
C GLY A 435 6.59 -1.94 31.42
N THR A 436 6.55 -2.10 30.09
CA THR A 436 6.57 -0.96 29.16
C THR A 436 5.26 -0.19 29.20
N SER A 437 5.33 1.11 29.49
CA SER A 437 4.14 1.97 29.47
C SER A 437 3.53 2.09 28.06
N ARG A 438 2.21 2.27 27.99
CA ARG A 438 1.48 2.49 26.73
C ARG A 438 2.04 3.70 25.95
N LEU A 439 2.41 4.76 26.65
CA LEU A 439 3.00 5.95 26.05
C LEU A 439 4.34 5.64 25.38
N THR A 440 5.22 4.90 26.06
CA THR A 440 6.52 4.47 25.51
C THR A 440 6.33 3.63 24.26
N SER A 441 5.42 2.65 24.29
CA SER A 441 5.12 1.84 23.10
C SER A 441 4.57 2.69 21.94
N GLY A 442 3.72 3.67 22.24
CA GLY A 442 3.18 4.60 21.25
C GLY A 442 4.27 5.48 20.60
N LEU A 443 5.25 5.94 21.37
CA LEU A 443 6.39 6.70 20.84
C LEU A 443 7.28 5.85 19.92
N TYR A 444 7.55 4.60 20.28
CA TYR A 444 8.35 3.68 19.45
C TYR A 444 7.62 3.33 18.15
N MET A 445 6.31 3.09 18.24
CA MET A 445 5.41 2.93 17.10
C MET A 445 5.41 4.16 16.18
N ALA A 446 5.47 5.37 16.75
CA ALA A 446 5.52 6.60 15.97
C ALA A 446 6.81 6.76 15.16
N VAL A 447 7.94 6.36 15.73
CA VAL A 447 9.23 6.34 15.01
C VAL A 447 9.18 5.35 13.84
N LEU A 448 8.66 4.14 14.08
CA LEU A 448 8.48 3.14 13.02
C LEU A 448 7.55 3.66 11.91
N GLY A 449 6.41 4.21 12.29
CA GLY A 449 5.42 4.79 11.38
C GLY A 449 6.02 5.89 10.51
N ALA A 450 6.75 6.82 11.12
CA ALA A 450 7.44 7.88 10.38
C ALA A 450 8.42 7.32 9.34
N GLY A 451 9.21 6.31 9.71
CA GLY A 451 10.12 5.62 8.79
C GLY A 451 9.39 4.98 7.60
N MET A 452 8.30 4.25 7.87
CA MET A 452 7.45 3.67 6.80
C MET A 452 6.84 4.74 5.90
N GLY A 453 6.45 5.89 6.47
CA GLY A 453 5.88 7.01 5.74
C GLY A 453 6.81 7.57 4.67
N PHE A 454 8.12 7.65 4.94
CA PHE A 454 9.13 8.06 3.96
C PHE A 454 9.23 7.09 2.77
N LEU A 455 8.96 5.80 2.95
CA LEU A 455 9.19 4.80 1.91
C LEU A 455 7.93 4.41 1.15
N MET A 456 6.77 4.39 1.81
CA MET A 456 5.51 3.87 1.24
C MET A 456 5.17 4.49 -0.12
N GLN A 457 5.14 5.81 -0.19
CA GLN A 457 4.76 6.53 -1.41
C GLN A 457 5.93 6.74 -2.36
N LEU A 458 7.12 7.00 -1.81
CA LEU A 458 8.31 7.34 -2.61
C LEU A 458 8.83 6.15 -3.39
N THR A 459 8.77 4.94 -2.83
CA THR A 459 9.22 3.73 -3.52
C THR A 459 8.44 3.52 -4.82
N MET A 460 7.11 3.69 -4.75
CA MET A 460 6.24 3.60 -5.92
C MET A 460 6.51 4.73 -6.92
N LEU A 461 6.67 5.97 -6.45
CA LEU A 461 6.95 7.12 -7.31
C LEU A 461 8.27 6.95 -8.08
N ILE A 462 9.34 6.55 -7.40
CA ILE A 462 10.67 6.35 -7.99
C ILE A 462 10.63 5.17 -8.98
N ALA A 463 9.97 4.06 -8.63
CA ALA A 463 9.81 2.92 -9.53
C ALA A 463 9.09 3.34 -10.82
N GLN A 464 7.99 4.08 -10.70
CA GLN A 464 7.24 4.60 -11.85
C GLN A 464 8.06 5.59 -12.70
N ASN A 465 8.83 6.49 -12.09
CA ASN A 465 9.68 7.43 -12.83
C ASN A 465 10.86 6.72 -13.54
N SER A 466 11.24 5.54 -13.06
CA SER A 466 12.37 4.75 -13.55
C SER A 466 12.06 3.94 -14.81
N VAL A 467 10.81 3.95 -15.29
CA VAL A 467 10.35 3.14 -16.42
C VAL A 467 9.79 3.99 -17.56
N GLU A 468 9.51 3.35 -18.70
CA GLU A 468 8.79 3.97 -19.82
C GLU A 468 7.29 4.05 -19.53
N LEU A 469 6.58 4.99 -20.18
CA LEU A 469 5.15 5.20 -19.97
C LEU A 469 4.31 3.93 -20.23
N LYS A 470 4.76 3.09 -21.18
CA LYS A 470 4.13 1.81 -21.52
C LYS A 470 4.24 0.75 -20.41
N ASP A 471 5.25 0.85 -19.55
CA ASP A 471 5.56 -0.10 -18.48
C ASP A 471 5.11 0.42 -17.09
N MET A 472 4.35 1.52 -17.04
CA MET A 472 3.88 2.14 -15.78
C MET A 472 2.99 1.22 -14.94
N GLY A 473 2.08 0.49 -15.60
CA GLY A 473 1.21 -0.50 -14.94
C GLY A 473 2.03 -1.62 -14.30
N VAL A 474 2.96 -2.19 -15.08
CA VAL A 474 3.94 -3.18 -14.63
C VAL A 474 4.76 -2.68 -13.45
N ALA A 475 5.27 -1.46 -13.49
CA ALA A 475 6.10 -0.93 -12.40
C ALA A 475 5.33 -0.84 -11.08
N SER A 476 4.08 -0.39 -11.13
CA SER A 476 3.20 -0.29 -9.96
C SER A 476 2.81 -1.66 -9.41
N SER A 477 2.38 -2.58 -10.29
CA SER A 477 1.99 -3.93 -9.88
C SER A 477 3.18 -4.72 -9.36
N THR A 478 4.34 -4.62 -9.99
CA THR A 478 5.59 -5.27 -9.54
C THR A 478 6.04 -4.74 -8.19
N THR A 479 6.07 -3.43 -7.97
CA THR A 479 6.46 -2.86 -6.67
C THR A 479 5.51 -3.31 -5.56
N THR A 480 4.21 -3.35 -5.85
CA THR A 480 3.20 -3.85 -4.91
C THR A 480 3.40 -5.34 -4.64
N LEU A 481 3.66 -6.12 -5.68
CA LEU A 481 3.91 -7.55 -5.59
C LEU A 481 5.12 -7.86 -4.70
N PHE A 482 6.28 -7.23 -4.96
CA PHE A 482 7.48 -7.43 -4.13
C PHE A 482 7.21 -7.10 -2.67
N ARG A 483 6.44 -6.03 -2.40
CA ARG A 483 6.00 -5.68 -1.05
C ARG A 483 5.09 -6.75 -0.44
N THR A 484 4.12 -7.28 -1.18
CA THR A 484 3.24 -8.35 -0.68
C THR A 484 4.04 -9.62 -0.40
N ILE A 485 4.93 -10.04 -1.31
CA ILE A 485 5.82 -11.20 -1.10
C ILE A 485 6.68 -10.97 0.15
N GLY A 486 7.30 -9.79 0.27
CA GLY A 486 8.08 -9.43 1.45
C GLY A 486 7.26 -9.55 2.73
N GLY A 487 6.02 -9.08 2.72
CA GLY A 487 5.10 -9.20 3.84
C GLY A 487 4.81 -10.63 4.26
N SER A 488 4.51 -11.50 3.31
CA SER A 488 4.34 -12.94 3.57
C SER A 488 5.60 -13.53 4.21
N PHE A 489 6.78 -13.33 3.60
CA PHE A 489 8.06 -13.79 4.17
C PHE A 489 8.32 -13.23 5.57
N GLY A 490 7.99 -11.95 5.80
CA GLY A 490 8.08 -11.29 7.10
C GLY A 490 7.28 -11.99 8.16
N VAL A 491 5.98 -12.17 7.92
CA VAL A 491 5.06 -12.84 8.86
C VAL A 491 5.52 -14.27 9.16
N ALA A 492 5.90 -15.05 8.15
CA ALA A 492 6.38 -16.43 8.35
C ALA A 492 7.66 -16.51 9.17
N LEU A 493 8.69 -15.74 8.79
CA LEU A 493 9.99 -15.82 9.44
C LEU A 493 9.93 -15.25 10.87
N MET A 494 9.23 -14.14 11.05
CA MET A 494 8.98 -13.56 12.37
C MET A 494 8.12 -14.50 13.23
N GLY A 495 7.08 -15.12 12.68
CA GLY A 495 6.27 -16.12 13.39
C GLY A 495 7.07 -17.35 13.82
N THR A 496 8.00 -17.81 12.98
CA THR A 496 8.91 -18.91 13.34
C THR A 496 9.81 -18.52 14.51
N VAL A 497 10.39 -17.32 14.47
CA VAL A 497 11.23 -16.80 15.57
C VAL A 497 10.42 -16.61 16.85
N PHE A 498 9.21 -16.05 16.71
CA PHE A 498 8.28 -15.85 17.82
C PHE A 498 7.95 -17.17 18.50
N ALA A 499 7.45 -18.16 17.73
CA ALA A 499 7.02 -19.45 18.26
C ALA A 499 8.17 -20.18 18.97
N ARG A 500 9.37 -20.23 18.36
CA ARG A 500 10.55 -20.85 18.98
C ARG A 500 10.93 -20.16 20.29
N ARG A 501 10.94 -18.83 20.33
CA ARG A 501 11.27 -18.09 21.56
C ARG A 501 10.23 -18.25 22.65
N VAL A 502 8.95 -18.26 22.29
CA VAL A 502 7.88 -18.54 23.24
C VAL A 502 8.06 -19.95 23.80
N GLU A 503 8.29 -20.95 22.94
CA GLU A 503 8.53 -22.33 23.36
C GLU A 503 9.75 -22.46 24.30
N ASP A 504 10.88 -21.84 23.94
CA ASP A 504 12.10 -21.85 24.75
C ASP A 504 11.87 -21.16 26.10
N SER A 505 11.26 -19.97 26.12
CA SER A 505 10.95 -19.24 27.35
C SER A 505 10.00 -20.05 28.24
N MET A 506 9.02 -20.74 27.66
CA MET A 506 8.06 -21.54 28.40
C MET A 506 8.70 -22.80 28.98
N ARG A 507 9.65 -23.42 28.26
CA ARG A 507 10.46 -24.53 28.78
C ARG A 507 11.34 -24.10 29.94
N GLU A 508 11.96 -22.93 29.85
CA GLU A 508 12.76 -22.35 30.94
C GLU A 508 11.90 -22.06 32.18
N SER A 509 10.72 -21.45 32.00
CA SER A 509 9.77 -21.21 33.11
C SER A 509 9.26 -22.52 33.73
N ALA A 510 9.00 -23.55 32.94
CA ALA A 510 8.57 -24.87 33.42
C ALA A 510 9.69 -25.60 34.19
N ALA A 511 10.93 -25.47 33.75
CA ALA A 511 12.10 -26.00 34.45
C ALA A 511 12.34 -25.27 35.78
N ALA A 512 12.18 -23.94 35.80
CA ALA A 512 12.32 -23.11 37.00
C ALA A 512 11.23 -23.36 38.06
N SER A 513 10.03 -23.77 37.64
CA SER A 513 8.89 -24.07 38.53
C SER A 513 8.84 -25.53 39.02
N GLY A 514 9.86 -26.34 38.74
CA GLY A 514 10.01 -27.68 39.34
C GLY A 514 9.03 -28.74 38.82
N GLY A 515 8.46 -28.56 37.62
CA GLY A 515 7.65 -29.59 36.96
C GLY A 515 6.23 -29.77 37.48
N SER A 516 5.69 -28.82 38.25
CA SER A 516 4.31 -28.88 38.75
C SER A 516 3.27 -28.66 37.63
N GLY A 517 2.95 -29.70 36.85
CA GLY A 517 1.70 -29.88 36.08
C GLY A 517 1.32 -28.89 34.97
N GLY A 518 1.60 -27.60 35.13
CA GLY A 518 1.28 -26.52 34.21
C GLY A 518 2.01 -26.64 32.88
N GLY A 519 3.27 -27.08 32.86
CA GLY A 519 4.06 -27.17 31.62
C GLY A 519 3.41 -28.02 30.52
N LYS A 520 2.57 -29.01 30.87
CA LYS A 520 1.84 -29.84 29.90
C LYS A 520 0.55 -29.16 29.42
N GLN A 521 -0.19 -28.52 30.33
CA GLN A 521 -1.41 -27.76 30.03
C GLN A 521 -1.12 -26.47 29.24
N LEU A 522 0.10 -25.93 29.40
CA LEU A 522 0.63 -24.75 28.71
C LEU A 522 1.25 -25.07 27.35
N ALA A 523 1.83 -26.27 27.18
CA ALA A 523 2.36 -26.73 25.89
C ALA A 523 1.24 -27.05 24.88
N ASP A 524 0.06 -27.46 25.38
CA ASP A 524 -1.15 -27.66 24.58
C ASP A 524 -1.83 -26.33 24.21
N THR A 525 -1.44 -25.21 24.84
CA THR A 525 -1.97 -23.89 24.51
C THR A 525 -1.06 -23.21 23.49
N GLY A 526 -1.48 -23.22 22.22
CA GLY A 526 -0.68 -22.73 21.10
C GLY A 526 -0.21 -21.26 21.23
N PRO A 527 0.70 -20.81 20.33
CA PRO A 527 1.35 -19.51 20.39
C PRO A 527 0.43 -18.29 20.22
N GLN A 528 -0.86 -18.49 19.96
CA GLN A 528 -1.87 -17.44 19.86
C GLN A 528 -3.01 -17.75 20.84
N LEU A 529 -2.89 -17.24 22.06
CA LEU A 529 -4.00 -17.19 22.99
C LEU A 529 -4.70 -15.84 22.89
N ASP A 530 -6.02 -15.86 22.74
CA ASP A 530 -6.85 -14.68 22.86
C ASP A 530 -6.88 -14.18 24.31
N ALA A 531 -6.99 -12.86 24.49
CA ALA A 531 -6.95 -12.21 25.81
C ALA A 531 -7.96 -12.81 26.82
N ALA A 532 -9.13 -13.26 26.34
CA ALA A 532 -10.16 -13.88 27.16
C ALA A 532 -9.81 -15.30 27.65
N SER A 533 -8.94 -16.02 26.94
CA SER A 533 -8.42 -17.32 27.36
C SER A 533 -7.22 -17.16 28.29
N LEU A 534 -6.41 -16.11 28.10
CA LEU A 534 -5.33 -15.72 29.01
C LEU A 534 -5.83 -15.37 30.41
N GLU A 535 -6.97 -14.66 30.51
CA GLU A 535 -7.60 -14.31 31.78
C GLU A 535 -8.09 -15.52 32.59
N LYS A 536 -8.29 -16.67 31.95
CA LYS A 536 -8.72 -17.92 32.60
C LYS A 536 -7.56 -18.77 33.10
N LEU A 537 -6.33 -18.42 32.72
CA LEU A 537 -5.13 -19.15 33.16
C LEU A 537 -4.74 -18.74 34.59
N PRO A 538 -4.18 -19.68 35.38
CA PRO A 538 -3.59 -19.36 36.68
C PRO A 538 -2.56 -18.22 36.57
N ALA A 539 -2.47 -17.36 37.59
CA ALA A 539 -1.61 -16.18 37.55
C ALA A 539 -0.15 -16.48 37.17
N GLN A 540 0.41 -17.57 37.70
CA GLN A 540 1.77 -18.05 37.41
C GLN A 540 1.98 -18.46 35.94
N VAL A 541 0.94 -19.00 35.31
CA VAL A 541 0.94 -19.42 33.91
C VAL A 541 0.85 -18.21 33.00
N ARG A 542 0.00 -17.25 33.37
CA ARG A 542 -0.21 -16.00 32.64
C ARG A 542 1.05 -15.16 32.63
N GLU A 543 1.70 -14.98 33.78
CA GLU A 543 2.94 -14.23 33.90
C GLU A 543 4.08 -14.86 33.09
N ALA A 544 4.20 -16.19 33.11
CA ALA A 544 5.15 -16.92 32.27
C ALA A 544 4.87 -16.73 30.76
N TYR A 545 3.60 -16.78 30.36
CA TYR A 545 3.20 -16.54 28.97
C TYR A 545 3.44 -15.09 28.55
N GLU A 546 3.12 -14.11 29.39
CA GLU A 546 3.38 -12.68 29.14
C GLU A 546 4.87 -12.41 28.93
N HIS A 547 5.74 -12.98 29.79
CA HIS A 547 7.19 -12.93 29.62
C HIS A 547 7.66 -13.63 28.34
N ALA A 548 7.10 -14.80 28.02
CA ALA A 548 7.42 -15.53 26.79
C ALA A 548 7.04 -14.74 25.53
N VAL A 549 5.86 -14.11 25.53
CA VAL A 549 5.40 -13.24 24.43
C VAL A 549 6.26 -11.99 24.34
N ALA A 550 6.65 -11.35 25.45
CA ALA A 550 7.57 -10.22 25.44
C ALA A 550 8.94 -10.61 24.85
N GLY A 551 9.52 -11.74 25.28
CA GLY A 551 10.78 -12.28 24.76
C GLY A 551 10.71 -12.70 23.29
N GLY A 552 9.58 -13.27 22.85
CA GLY A 552 9.28 -13.57 21.46
C GLY A 552 9.21 -12.31 20.60
N THR A 553 8.49 -11.30 21.08
CA THR A 553 8.34 -9.99 20.43
C THR A 553 9.68 -9.27 20.30
N HIS A 554 10.53 -9.34 21.33
CA HIS A 554 11.91 -8.86 21.28
C HIS A 554 12.70 -9.51 20.13
N GLY A 555 12.63 -10.84 20.00
CA GLY A 555 13.34 -11.58 18.94
C GLY A 555 12.85 -11.25 17.53
N VAL A 556 11.53 -11.14 17.40
CA VAL A 556 10.85 -10.72 16.17
C VAL A 556 11.33 -9.36 15.69
N PHE A 557 11.35 -8.36 16.58
CA PHE A 557 11.75 -6.99 16.21
C PHE A 557 13.27 -6.83 16.05
N LEU A 558 14.09 -7.63 16.74
CA LEU A 558 15.53 -7.68 16.46
C LEU A 558 15.83 -8.24 15.06
N LEU A 559 15.18 -9.34 14.67
CA LEU A 559 15.29 -9.88 13.31
C LEU A 559 14.87 -8.83 12.28
N ALA A 560 13.71 -8.20 12.50
CA ALA A 560 13.21 -7.16 11.61
C ALA A 560 14.17 -5.97 11.52
N THR A 561 14.80 -5.56 12.63
CA THR A 561 15.85 -4.53 12.63
C THR A 561 17.01 -4.90 11.70
N GLY A 562 17.54 -6.13 11.83
CA GLY A 562 18.63 -6.61 10.99
C GLY A 562 18.30 -6.59 9.49
N VAL A 563 17.10 -7.04 9.13
CA VAL A 563 16.62 -6.99 7.74
C VAL A 563 16.38 -5.55 7.29
N ALA A 564 15.84 -4.69 8.15
CA ALA A 564 15.55 -3.29 7.83
C ALA A 564 16.82 -2.45 7.56
N LEU A 565 17.97 -2.80 8.15
CA LEU A 565 19.26 -2.16 7.83
C LEU A 565 19.63 -2.30 6.36
N LEU A 566 19.19 -3.37 5.68
CA LEU A 566 19.39 -3.53 4.24
C LEU A 566 18.68 -2.44 3.44
N THR A 567 17.56 -1.92 3.94
CA THR A 567 16.86 -0.77 3.34
C THR A 567 17.70 0.48 3.41
N PHE A 568 18.34 0.74 4.56
CA PHE A 568 19.23 1.89 4.72
C PHE A 568 20.37 1.82 3.71
N VAL A 569 21.06 0.69 3.65
CA VAL A 569 22.18 0.46 2.72
C VAL A 569 21.73 0.61 1.26
N ALA A 570 20.60 -0.02 0.89
CA ALA A 570 20.04 0.09 -0.46
C ALA A 570 19.68 1.53 -0.85
N ALA A 571 19.19 2.33 0.10
CA ALA A 571 18.79 3.72 -0.14
C ALA A 571 19.95 4.61 -0.58
N TRP A 572 21.17 4.37 -0.08
CA TRP A 572 22.36 5.12 -0.49
C TRP A 572 22.73 4.94 -1.96
N PHE A 573 22.39 3.77 -2.52
CA PHE A 573 22.68 3.42 -3.90
C PHE A 573 21.67 3.96 -4.91
N ILE A 574 20.61 4.63 -4.45
CA ILE A 574 19.62 5.30 -5.31
C ILE A 574 20.31 6.49 -5.98
N LYS A 575 20.25 6.52 -7.31
CA LYS A 575 20.71 7.66 -8.09
C LYS A 575 19.56 8.63 -8.28
N GLU A 576 19.77 9.90 -7.96
CA GLU A 576 18.77 10.93 -8.21
C GLU A 576 18.68 11.17 -9.72
N VAL A 577 17.58 10.72 -10.31
CA VAL A 577 17.20 11.04 -11.68
C VAL A 577 16.15 12.13 -11.60
N PRO A 578 16.34 13.30 -12.25
CA PRO A 578 15.33 14.35 -12.25
C PRO A 578 13.99 13.75 -12.69
N LEU A 579 12.91 14.17 -12.03
CA LEU A 579 11.57 13.77 -12.42
C LEU A 579 11.39 14.11 -13.90
N LYS A 580 11.02 13.13 -14.73
CA LYS A 580 10.97 13.32 -16.18
C LYS A 580 10.02 14.46 -16.49
N ASP A 581 10.55 15.54 -17.07
CA ASP A 581 9.77 16.65 -17.57
C ASP A 581 9.10 16.25 -18.88
N ALA A 582 7.81 16.58 -19.00
CA ALA A 582 6.97 16.21 -20.13
C ALA A 582 7.43 16.81 -21.48
N GLU A 583 8.31 17.82 -21.46
CA GLU A 583 8.85 18.45 -22.67
C GLU A 583 9.98 17.64 -23.31
N ALA A 584 10.70 16.82 -22.54
CA ALA A 584 11.75 15.94 -23.08
C ALA A 584 11.19 14.63 -23.68
N GLN A 585 9.87 14.49 -23.75
CA GLN A 585 9.15 13.31 -24.29
C GLN A 585 8.26 13.62 -25.51
N LYS A 586 8.29 14.85 -26.01
CA LYS A 586 7.88 15.14 -27.40
C LYS A 586 9.06 14.92 -28.32
#